data_AF-A0A2A9E156-F1
#
_entry.id   AF-A0A2A9E156-F1
#
_cell.length_a   1.000
_cell.length_b   1.000
_cell.length_c   1.000
_cell.angle_alpha   90.00
_cell.angle_beta   90.00
_cell.angle_gamma   90.00
#
_symmetry.space_group_name_H-M   'P 1'
#
loop_
_entity.id
_entity.type
_entity.pdbx_description
1 polymer ?
#
loop_
_entity_poly.entity_id
_entity_poly.type
_entity_poly.pdbx_seq_one_letter_code
_entity_poly.pdbx_strand_id
1 'polypeptide(L)'
;MLLRPIARPLLATWFIHDGLDAALHPGRHLESARGPADQVSALVGGAPHLTDSQVKTAVRVHGGLTVVAGAALAVGRAPRSAALFLALLTVPLAIADQPFTSGTVARSVRTEQFVRRLGAVGAALLAGVDYEGRPGITWRVEHSKAARAASRAAVRATD
;
A
#
# COMPACT_ATOMS: atom_id res chain seq x y z
N MET A 1 -6.25 -18.05 -16.44
CA MET A 1 -6.43 -16.86 -15.59
C MET A 1 -6.83 -15.64 -16.46
N LEU A 2 -8.02 -15.64 -17.06
CA LEU A 2 -8.44 -14.57 -17.98
C LEU A 2 -8.81 -13.26 -17.26
N LEU A 3 -9.19 -13.33 -15.97
CA LEU A 3 -9.66 -12.16 -15.23
C LEU A 3 -8.54 -11.23 -14.74
N ARG A 4 -7.32 -11.75 -14.54
CA ARG A 4 -6.22 -11.03 -13.86
C ARG A 4 -5.60 -9.89 -14.65
N PRO A 5 -5.40 -10.02 -15.98
CA PRO A 5 -4.93 -8.92 -16.82
C PRO A 5 -5.87 -7.72 -16.82
N ILE A 6 -7.15 -7.94 -16.49
CA ILE A 6 -8.19 -6.89 -16.43
C ILE A 6 -8.35 -6.38 -15.00
N ALA A 7 -8.38 -7.27 -14.01
CA ALA A 7 -8.59 -6.91 -12.61
C ALA A 7 -7.49 -6.01 -12.04
N ARG A 8 -6.21 -6.24 -12.40
CA ARG A 8 -5.09 -5.44 -11.87
C ARG A 8 -5.10 -3.99 -12.33
N PRO A 9 -5.23 -3.69 -13.65
CA PRO A 9 -5.43 -2.32 -14.10
C PRO A 9 -6.65 -1.66 -13.47
N LEU A 10 -7.78 -2.36 -13.39
CA LEU A 10 -9.02 -1.81 -12.79
C LEU A 10 -8.86 -1.48 -11.29
N LEU A 11 -8.13 -2.30 -10.55
CA LEU A 11 -7.83 -2.03 -9.15
C LEU A 11 -6.85 -0.84 -9.02
N ALA A 12 -5.85 -0.78 -9.90
CA ALA A 12 -4.85 0.29 -9.91
C ALA A 12 -5.43 1.67 -10.26
N THR A 13 -6.54 1.75 -11.01
CA THR A 13 -7.16 3.02 -11.43
C THR A 13 -7.42 3.97 -10.27
N TRP A 14 -7.93 3.43 -9.16
CA TRP A 14 -8.18 4.21 -7.94
C TRP A 14 -6.90 4.87 -7.41
N PHE A 15 -5.84 4.07 -7.21
CA PHE A 15 -4.57 4.55 -6.67
C PHE A 15 -3.87 5.54 -7.60
N ILE A 16 -3.93 5.29 -8.91
CA ILE A 16 -3.35 6.20 -9.90
C ILE A 16 -4.10 7.53 -9.90
N HIS A 17 -5.44 7.50 -9.84
CA HIS A 17 -6.24 8.72 -9.80
C HIS A 17 -5.97 9.56 -8.54
N ASP A 18 -6.03 8.93 -7.35
CA ASP A 18 -5.78 9.61 -6.08
C ASP A 18 -4.34 10.12 -5.99
N GLY A 19 -3.36 9.31 -6.42
CA GLY A 19 -1.95 9.68 -6.42
C GLY A 19 -1.63 10.82 -7.40
N LEU A 20 -2.26 10.85 -8.58
CA LEU A 20 -2.11 11.95 -9.54
C LEU A 20 -2.70 13.25 -8.97
N ASP A 21 -3.87 13.19 -8.34
CA ASP A 21 -4.46 14.38 -7.73
C ASP A 21 -3.60 14.92 -6.59
N ALA A 22 -3.05 14.05 -5.73
CA ALA A 22 -2.10 14.44 -4.69
C ALA A 22 -0.81 15.06 -5.27
N ALA A 23 -0.28 14.50 -6.37
CA ALA A 23 0.94 15.00 -7.01
C ALA A 23 0.74 16.34 -7.73
N LEU A 24 -0.37 16.51 -8.43
CA LEU A 24 -0.64 17.68 -9.26
C LEU A 24 -1.27 18.82 -8.45
N HIS A 25 -2.10 18.50 -7.46
CA HIS A 25 -2.85 19.46 -6.65
C HIS A 25 -2.57 19.35 -5.14
N PRO A 26 -1.30 19.37 -4.68
CA PRO A 26 -0.97 19.16 -3.27
C PRO A 26 -1.57 20.22 -2.33
N GLY A 27 -1.93 21.39 -2.86
CA GLY A 27 -2.59 22.45 -2.10
C GLY A 27 -3.96 22.05 -1.55
N ARG A 28 -4.70 21.18 -2.26
CA ARG A 28 -6.02 20.69 -1.84
C ARG A 28 -5.94 19.70 -0.68
N HIS A 29 -4.77 19.09 -0.50
CA HIS A 29 -4.50 18.05 0.48
C HIS A 29 -3.76 18.57 1.71
N LEU A 30 -3.44 19.87 1.79
CA LEU A 30 -2.67 20.46 2.90
C LEU A 30 -3.33 20.26 4.26
N GLU A 31 -4.61 20.63 4.39
CA GLU A 31 -5.32 20.55 5.66
C GLU A 31 -5.41 19.09 6.14
N SER A 32 -5.74 18.17 5.22
CA SER A 32 -5.79 16.74 5.52
C SER A 32 -4.40 16.13 5.79
N ALA A 33 -3.33 16.66 5.18
CA ALA A 33 -1.97 16.14 5.32
C ALA A 33 -1.24 16.68 6.56
N ARG A 34 -1.66 17.81 7.14
CA ARG A 34 -1.06 18.36 8.37
C ARG A 34 -1.15 17.39 9.55
N GLY A 35 -2.31 16.77 9.77
CA GLY A 35 -2.50 15.80 10.85
C GLY A 35 -1.49 14.64 10.80
N PRO A 36 -1.41 13.89 9.68
CA PRO A 36 -0.40 12.85 9.49
C PRO A 36 1.04 13.35 9.57
N ALA A 37 1.32 14.53 9.00
CA ALA A 37 2.64 15.15 9.02
C ALA A 37 3.11 15.46 10.46
N ASP A 38 2.22 16.01 11.28
CA ASP A 38 2.50 16.32 12.69
C ASP A 38 2.66 15.04 13.53
N GLN A 39 1.86 14.00 13.26
CA GLN A 39 2.02 12.69 13.93
C GLN A 39 3.37 12.04 13.62
N VAL A 40 3.79 12.07 12.34
CA VAL A 40 5.11 11.55 11.95
C VAL A 40 6.22 12.41 12.56
N SER A 41 6.09 13.73 12.59
CA SER A 41 7.06 14.63 13.23
C SER A 41 7.22 14.35 14.72
N ALA A 42 6.11 14.09 15.42
CA ALA A 42 6.10 13.72 16.84
C ALA A 42 6.80 12.38 17.10
N LEU A 43 6.62 11.39 16.22
CA LEU A 43 7.28 10.08 16.33
C LEU A 43 8.80 10.13 16.05
N VAL A 44 9.25 11.08 15.22
CA VAL A 44 10.66 11.24 14.85
C VAL A 44 11.45 12.10 15.85
N GLY A 45 10.83 12.52 16.96
CA GLY A 45 11.53 13.15 18.07
C GLY A 45 11.60 14.68 18.01
N GLY A 46 10.47 15.33 17.70
CA GLY A 46 10.32 16.78 17.89
C GLY A 46 10.95 17.63 16.78
N ALA A 47 10.96 17.13 15.54
CA ALA A 47 11.32 17.96 14.39
C ALA A 47 10.36 19.18 14.33
N PRO A 48 10.86 20.37 13.94
CA PRO A 48 10.02 21.57 13.83
C PRO A 48 8.83 21.30 12.92
N HIS A 49 7.66 21.87 13.25
CA HIS A 49 6.45 21.75 12.44
C HIS A 49 6.79 21.97 10.97
N LEU A 50 6.40 21.01 10.14
CA LEU A 50 6.69 21.05 8.72
C LEU A 50 6.01 22.29 8.13
N THR A 51 6.80 23.11 7.44
CA THR A 51 6.26 24.26 6.70
C THR A 51 5.30 23.79 5.63
N ASP A 52 4.36 24.64 5.22
CA ASP A 52 3.38 24.29 4.17
C ASP A 52 4.06 23.84 2.87
N SER A 53 5.24 24.37 2.54
CA SER A 53 6.02 23.92 1.38
C SER A 53 6.56 22.50 1.55
N GLN A 54 7.01 22.14 2.75
CA GLN A 54 7.45 20.78 3.07
C GLN A 54 6.28 19.80 3.07
N VAL A 55 5.13 20.17 3.65
CA VAL A 55 3.92 19.34 3.60
C VAL A 55 3.45 19.14 2.16
N LYS A 56 3.39 20.22 1.34
CA LYS A 56 3.09 20.11 -0.10
C LYS A 56 4.06 19.17 -0.82
N THR A 57 5.35 19.22 -0.48
CA THR A 57 6.36 18.33 -1.08
C THR A 57 6.15 16.88 -0.66
N ALA A 58 5.86 16.62 0.62
CA ALA A 58 5.55 15.28 1.12
C ALA A 58 4.30 14.70 0.43
N VAL A 59 3.25 15.50 0.27
CA VAL A 59 2.04 15.11 -0.48
C VAL A 59 2.38 14.80 -1.95
N ARG A 60 3.22 15.61 -2.60
CA ARG A 60 3.65 15.33 -3.98
C ARG A 60 4.43 14.03 -4.10
N VAL A 61 5.38 13.80 -3.20
CA VAL A 61 6.19 12.58 -3.15
C VAL A 61 5.30 11.37 -2.90
N HIS A 62 4.38 11.47 -1.94
CA HIS A 62 3.39 10.43 -1.68
C HIS A 62 2.57 10.11 -2.93
N GLY A 63 2.00 11.13 -3.58
CA GLY A 63 1.22 10.96 -4.81
C GLY A 63 2.03 10.28 -5.92
N GLY A 64 3.28 10.70 -6.13
CA GLY A 64 4.19 10.08 -7.09
C GLY A 64 4.49 8.62 -6.77
N LEU A 65 4.76 8.28 -5.52
CA LEU A 65 4.98 6.90 -5.07
C LEU A 65 3.73 6.04 -5.30
N THR A 66 2.56 6.56 -4.98
CA THR A 66 1.28 5.87 -5.20
C THR A 66 1.03 5.62 -6.68
N VAL A 67 1.31 6.58 -7.56
CA VAL A 67 1.18 6.40 -9.02
C VAL A 67 2.15 5.35 -9.54
N VAL A 68 3.43 5.41 -9.14
CA VAL A 68 4.44 4.43 -9.57
C VAL A 68 4.07 3.02 -9.12
N ALA A 69 3.63 2.86 -7.87
CA ALA A 69 3.20 1.58 -7.34
C ALA A 69 1.91 1.08 -8.02
N GLY A 70 0.95 1.97 -8.29
CA GLY A 70 -0.26 1.68 -9.07
C GLY A 70 0.06 1.20 -10.49
N ALA A 71 0.98 1.88 -11.18
CA ALA A 71 1.43 1.49 -12.52
C ALA A 71 2.16 0.14 -12.50
N ALA A 72 3.04 -0.10 -11.51
CA ALA A 72 3.70 -1.38 -11.32
C ALA A 72 2.69 -2.52 -11.09
N LEU A 73 1.64 -2.26 -10.30
CA LEU A 73 0.55 -3.21 -10.10
C LEU A 73 -0.23 -3.48 -11.40
N ALA A 74 -0.59 -2.44 -12.14
CA ALA A 74 -1.34 -2.53 -13.40
C ALA A 74 -0.59 -3.34 -14.47
N VAL A 75 0.71 -3.09 -14.63
CA VAL A 75 1.58 -3.80 -15.60
C VAL A 75 1.98 -5.19 -15.09
N GLY A 76 1.74 -5.51 -13.82
CA GLY A 76 2.09 -6.80 -13.23
C GLY A 76 3.58 -6.92 -12.87
N ARG A 77 4.28 -5.80 -12.68
CA ARG A 77 5.68 -5.77 -12.24
C ARG A 77 5.75 -5.89 -10.72
N ALA A 78 6.06 -7.09 -10.22
CA ALA A 78 6.06 -7.42 -8.79
C ALA A 78 4.73 -7.00 -8.10
N PRO A 79 3.58 -7.52 -8.57
CA PRO A 79 2.26 -7.02 -8.22
C PRO A 79 1.97 -7.12 -6.71
N ARG A 80 2.55 -8.12 -6.04
CA ARG A 80 2.36 -8.33 -4.61
C ARG A 80 3.02 -7.26 -3.76
N SER A 81 4.28 -6.95 -4.03
CA SER A 81 4.98 -5.87 -3.32
C SER A 81 4.37 -4.51 -3.65
N ALA A 82 3.98 -4.29 -4.91
CA ALA A 82 3.30 -3.06 -5.31
C ALA A 82 1.98 -2.87 -4.55
N ALA A 83 1.15 -3.92 -4.46
CA ALA A 83 -0.11 -3.87 -3.73
C ALA A 83 0.09 -3.69 -2.22
N LEU A 84 1.02 -4.41 -1.59
CA LEU A 84 1.34 -4.23 -0.17
C LEU A 84 1.88 -2.82 0.12
N PHE A 85 2.69 -2.28 -0.78
CA PHE A 85 3.19 -0.92 -0.65
C PHE A 85 2.08 0.13 -0.79
N LEU A 86 1.14 -0.06 -1.74
CA LEU A 86 -0.05 0.78 -1.85
C LEU A 86 -0.92 0.72 -0.58
N ALA A 87 -1.11 -0.46 0.00
CA ALA A 87 -1.81 -0.61 1.28
C ALA A 87 -1.09 0.17 2.39
N LEU A 88 0.24 0.02 2.50
CA LEU A 88 1.06 0.74 3.48
C LEU A 88 0.96 2.26 3.33
N LEU A 89 0.95 2.77 2.10
CA LEU A 89 0.78 4.20 1.80
C LEU A 89 -0.63 4.69 2.17
N THR A 90 -1.65 3.87 2.00
CA THR A 90 -3.06 4.29 2.16
C THR A 90 -3.54 4.23 3.61
N VAL A 91 -3.02 3.31 4.43
CA VAL A 91 -3.46 3.11 5.82
C VAL A 91 -3.33 4.38 6.69
N PRO A 92 -2.20 5.11 6.70
CA PRO A 92 -2.09 6.35 7.49
C PRO A 92 -3.13 7.41 7.09
N LEU A 93 -3.47 7.48 5.80
CA LEU A 93 -4.48 8.41 5.30
C LEU A 93 -5.90 7.99 5.71
N ALA A 94 -6.18 6.68 5.78
CA ALA A 94 -7.43 6.21 6.36
C ALA A 94 -7.54 6.58 7.84
N ILE A 95 -6.46 6.47 8.60
CA ILE A 95 -6.45 6.90 10.00
C ILE A 95 -6.66 8.41 10.10
N ALA A 96 -6.10 9.21 9.19
CA ALA A 96 -6.29 10.66 9.16
C ALA A 96 -7.75 11.07 8.93
N ASP A 97 -8.45 10.37 8.03
CA ASP A 97 -9.82 10.69 7.64
C ASP A 97 -10.89 10.02 8.55
N GLN A 98 -10.49 9.45 9.69
CA GLN A 98 -11.42 8.73 10.57
C GLN A 98 -12.56 9.64 11.10
N PRO A 99 -13.82 9.18 11.04
CA PRO A 99 -14.98 10.02 11.36
C PRO A 99 -15.37 10.02 12.85
N PHE A 100 -14.58 9.41 13.73
CA PHE A 100 -14.90 9.23 15.15
C PHE A 100 -14.46 10.41 16.02
N THR A 101 -13.60 11.28 15.49
CA THR A 101 -13.15 12.51 16.17
C THR A 101 -13.83 13.76 15.61
N SER A 102 -13.88 14.81 16.43
CA SER A 102 -14.29 16.15 16.01
C SER A 102 -13.19 16.79 15.15
N GLY A 103 -13.60 17.58 14.16
CA GLY A 103 -12.69 18.23 13.23
C GLY A 103 -13.41 19.30 12.41
N THR A 104 -12.64 20.15 11.72
CA THR A 104 -13.13 21.29 10.93
C THR A 104 -13.93 20.86 9.69
N VAL A 105 -13.58 19.72 9.09
CA VAL A 105 -14.28 19.13 7.95
C VAL A 105 -15.61 18.51 8.40
N ALA A 106 -16.62 18.49 7.54
CA ALA A 106 -17.87 17.80 7.84
C ALA A 106 -17.65 16.29 8.06
N ARG A 107 -18.30 15.71 9.08
CA ARG A 107 -18.20 14.28 9.40
C ARG A 107 -18.57 13.38 8.22
N SER A 108 -19.56 13.78 7.42
CA SER A 108 -19.98 13.04 6.22
C SER A 108 -18.85 12.92 5.19
N VAL A 109 -18.14 14.02 4.91
CA VAL A 109 -17.01 14.06 3.97
C VAL A 109 -15.86 13.19 4.46
N ARG A 110 -15.50 13.28 5.76
CA ARG A 110 -14.50 12.38 6.37
C ARG A 110 -14.91 10.92 6.28
N THR A 111 -16.17 10.60 6.57
CA THR A 111 -16.69 9.23 6.52
C THR A 111 -16.58 8.65 5.10
N GLU A 112 -16.94 9.42 4.08
CA GLU A 112 -16.83 8.99 2.69
C GLU A 112 -15.38 8.69 2.30
N GLN A 113 -14.46 9.59 2.64
CA GLN A 113 -13.02 9.41 2.37
C GLN A 113 -12.47 8.19 3.10
N PHE A 114 -12.80 8.04 4.39
CA PHE A 114 -12.42 6.89 5.20
C PHE A 114 -12.86 5.57 4.59
N VAL A 115 -14.14 5.44 4.22
CA VAL A 115 -14.70 4.22 3.62
C VAL A 115 -14.03 3.92 2.27
N ARG A 116 -13.83 4.94 1.41
CA ARG A 116 -13.12 4.77 0.13
C ARG A 116 -11.70 4.25 0.35
N ARG A 117 -10.96 4.82 1.30
CA ARG A 117 -9.60 4.38 1.64
C ARG A 117 -9.58 2.97 2.24
N LEU A 118 -10.53 2.61 3.10
CA LEU A 118 -10.65 1.24 3.62
C LEU A 118 -10.91 0.23 2.50
N GLY A 119 -11.81 0.55 1.57
CA GLY A 119 -12.06 -0.28 0.39
C GLY A 119 -10.80 -0.47 -0.45
N ALA A 120 -10.05 0.61 -0.67
CA ALA A 120 -8.78 0.56 -1.39
C ALA A 120 -7.73 -0.30 -0.66
N VAL A 121 -7.56 -0.13 0.65
CA VAL A 121 -6.66 -0.96 1.47
C VAL A 121 -7.06 -2.43 1.39
N GLY A 122 -8.35 -2.74 1.55
CA GLY A 122 -8.85 -4.12 1.43
C GLY A 122 -8.55 -4.73 0.06
N ALA A 123 -8.79 -3.97 -1.02
CA ALA A 123 -8.47 -4.40 -2.37
C ALA A 123 -6.96 -4.64 -2.57
N ALA A 124 -6.11 -3.73 -2.08
CA ALA A 124 -4.66 -3.85 -2.15
C ALA A 124 -4.14 -5.06 -1.34
N LEU A 125 -4.67 -5.32 -0.16
CA LEU A 125 -4.31 -6.49 0.63
C LEU A 125 -4.69 -7.78 -0.10
N LEU A 126 -5.90 -7.84 -0.68
CA LEU A 126 -6.34 -9.00 -1.47
C LEU A 126 -5.41 -9.26 -2.68
N ALA A 127 -4.97 -8.19 -3.36
CA ALA A 127 -4.00 -8.28 -4.44
C ALA A 127 -2.58 -8.67 -3.95
N GLY A 128 -2.20 -8.27 -2.73
CA GLY A 128 -0.91 -8.61 -2.12
C GLY A 128 -0.76 -10.08 -1.73
N VAL A 129 -1.86 -10.73 -1.33
CA VAL A 129 -1.87 -12.14 -0.90
C VAL A 129 -2.10 -13.14 -2.04
N ASP A 130 -2.41 -12.70 -3.26
CA ASP A 130 -2.58 -13.60 -4.43
C ASP A 130 -1.22 -14.22 -4.83
N TYR A 131 -1.07 -15.53 -4.59
CA TYR A 131 0.15 -16.30 -4.92
C TYR A 131 0.22 -16.71 -6.39
N GLU A 132 -0.75 -16.37 -7.24
CA GLU A 132 -0.76 -16.66 -8.68
C GLU A 132 -0.56 -18.15 -9.04
N GLY A 133 -0.77 -19.08 -8.10
CA GLY A 133 -0.43 -20.49 -8.28
C GLY A 133 1.07 -20.79 -8.29
N ARG A 134 1.94 -19.78 -8.09
CA ARG A 134 3.38 -19.99 -7.90
C ARG A 134 3.65 -20.48 -6.49
N PRO A 135 4.49 -21.51 -6.31
CA PRO A 135 4.83 -21.99 -4.98
C PRO A 135 5.45 -20.87 -4.15
N GLY A 136 4.84 -20.59 -2.99
CA GLY A 136 5.33 -19.59 -2.06
C GLY A 136 6.74 -19.92 -1.53
N ILE A 137 7.39 -18.94 -0.89
CA ILE A 137 8.69 -19.17 -0.23
C ILE A 137 8.60 -20.33 0.77
N THR A 138 7.50 -20.40 1.54
CA THR A 138 7.21 -21.52 2.45
C THR A 138 7.22 -22.86 1.72
N TRP A 139 6.52 -22.97 0.59
CA TRP A 139 6.52 -24.19 -0.22
C TRP A 139 7.93 -24.52 -0.72
N ARG A 140 8.71 -23.53 -1.18
CA ARG A 140 10.09 -23.75 -1.64
C ARG A 140 11.00 -24.23 -0.52
N VAL A 141 10.83 -23.68 0.69
CA VAL A 141 11.57 -24.07 1.89
C VAL A 141 11.21 -25.49 2.31
N GLU A 142 9.92 -25.81 2.42
CA GLU A 142 9.44 -27.15 2.74
C GLU A 142 9.87 -28.18 1.70
N HIS A 143 9.75 -27.86 0.41
CA HIS A 143 10.20 -28.73 -0.67
C HIS A 143 11.72 -28.97 -0.62
N SER A 144 12.51 -27.93 -0.33
CA SER A 144 13.96 -28.07 -0.16
C SER A 144 14.33 -28.90 1.08
N LYS A 145 13.57 -28.77 2.18
CA LYS A 145 13.75 -29.59 3.40
C LYS A 145 13.40 -31.05 3.14
N ALA A 146 12.29 -31.31 2.45
CA ALA A 146 11.87 -32.65 2.05
C ALA A 146 12.88 -33.30 1.09
N ALA A 147 13.38 -32.56 0.08
CA ALA A 147 14.41 -33.03 -0.83
C ALA A 147 15.74 -33.34 -0.11
N ARG A 148 16.13 -32.52 0.88
CA ARG A 148 17.30 -32.76 1.74
C ARG A 148 17.12 -33.97 2.67
N ALA A 149 15.92 -34.19 3.20
CA ALA A 149 15.61 -35.34 4.02
C ALA A 149 15.65 -36.64 3.20
N ALA A 150 15.08 -36.63 1.99
CA ALA A 150 15.09 -37.75 1.07
C ALA A 150 16.51 -38.14 0.63
N SER A 151 17.35 -37.16 0.30
CA SER A 151 18.77 -37.41 -0.05
C SER A 151 19.58 -37.98 1.12
N ARG A 152 19.36 -37.50 2.35
CA ARG A 152 20.00 -38.09 3.55
C ARG A 152 19.54 -39.52 3.82
N ALA A 153 18.27 -39.83 3.59
CA ALA A 153 17.74 -41.19 3.74
C ALA A 153 18.31 -42.14 2.69
N ALA A 154 18.50 -41.68 1.45
CA ALA A 154 19.12 -42.47 0.38
C ALA A 154 20.58 -42.83 0.68
N VAL A 155 21.38 -41.87 1.20
CA VAL A 155 22.79 -42.12 1.58
C VAL A 155 22.91 -43.14 2.71
N ARG A 156 22.00 -43.12 3.70
CA ARG A 156 22.01 -44.11 4.79
C ARG A 156 21.56 -45.51 4.38
N ALA A 157 20.85 -45.65 3.27
CA ALA A 157 20.41 -46.96 2.78
C ALA A 157 21.48 -47.67 1.96
N THR A 158 22.57 -46.98 1.61
CA THR A 158 23.71 -47.51 0.86
C THR A 158 24.92 -47.88 1.72
N ASP A 159 24.89 -47.56 3.02
CA ASP A 159 25.85 -48.01 4.05
C ASP A 159 25.31 -49.25 4.78
#